data_AF-A0NI09-F1
#
_entry.id   AF-A0NI09-F1
#
_cell.length_a   1.000
_cell.length_b   1.000
_cell.length_c   1.000
_cell.angle_alpha   90.00
_cell.angle_beta   90.00
_cell.angle_gamma   90.00
#
_symmetry.space_group_name_H-M   'P 1'
#
loop_
_entity.id
_entity.type
_entity.pdbx_description
1 polymer ?
#
loop_
_entity_poly.entity_id
_entity_poly.type
_entity_poly.pdbx_seq_one_letter_code
_entity_poly.pdbx_strand_id
1 'polypeptide(L)'
;MNKFEVHEQLDKVILVSDIHENWQALKKIVDLPEYGKSDYTLVFLGDYTDANGSNLHEPIKVINFIMDQVKNHGALAIHGNHDDMLYGTAIGDSDKFFNWGNNGILETQELLGLTANEVNIELTKNELNEKYSEYIDFLDEIPYAIEDQKRLFVHAGIDWTKNNYHDTAVEDLIWIREKYFFSNFSAASLYDPVKRPIVDKAWHRNTSNKVIVAGHTPSYFLSADQSNPIVEMRNNQNDFPRYDIDGGSHSADIEAALNILILDKEGKEIRRDRLLA
;
A
#
# COMPACT_ATOMS: atom_id res chain seq x y z
N MET A 1 -6.13 15.10 -10.47
CA MET A 1 -6.36 13.77 -9.89
C MET A 1 -7.55 13.76 -8.95
N ASN A 2 -8.47 12.81 -9.10
CA ASN A 2 -9.51 12.58 -8.09
C ASN A 2 -8.89 11.81 -6.94
N LYS A 3 -8.89 12.37 -5.73
CA LYS A 3 -8.30 11.74 -4.54
C LYS A 3 -8.95 10.39 -4.20
N PHE A 4 -10.25 10.27 -4.45
CA PHE A 4 -11.03 9.07 -4.25
C PHE A 4 -11.68 8.65 -5.57
N GLU A 5 -11.58 7.36 -5.90
CA GLU A 5 -12.37 6.73 -6.94
C GLU A 5 -13.53 5.95 -6.30
N VAL A 6 -14.75 6.20 -6.78
CA VAL A 6 -15.97 5.67 -6.18
C VAL A 6 -16.65 4.73 -7.16
N HIS A 7 -16.89 3.50 -6.71
CA HIS A 7 -17.64 2.48 -7.43
C HIS A 7 -19.01 2.29 -6.80
N GLU A 8 -20.04 2.00 -7.61
CA GLU A 8 -21.36 1.70 -7.06
C GLU A 8 -21.33 0.42 -6.20
N GLN A 9 -20.70 -0.64 -6.72
CA GLN A 9 -20.45 -1.89 -6.01
C GLN A 9 -19.43 -2.73 -6.79
N LEU A 10 -18.37 -3.17 -6.12
CA LEU A 10 -17.53 -4.28 -6.60
C LEU A 10 -18.11 -5.59 -6.04
N ASP A 11 -18.07 -6.71 -6.77
CA ASP A 11 -18.58 -7.98 -6.20
C ASP A 11 -17.57 -8.54 -5.20
N LYS A 12 -16.55 -9.25 -5.65
CA LYS A 12 -15.47 -9.76 -4.79
C LYS A 12 -14.17 -9.06 -5.14
N VAL A 13 -13.31 -8.87 -4.16
CA VAL A 13 -12.01 -8.21 -4.36
C VAL A 13 -10.88 -9.10 -3.86
N ILE A 14 -9.77 -9.09 -4.59
CA ILE A 14 -8.48 -9.67 -4.20
C ILE A 14 -7.57 -8.47 -3.93
N LEU A 15 -7.10 -8.33 -2.69
CA LEU A 15 -6.33 -7.16 -2.24
C LEU A 15 -4.90 -7.57 -1.92
N VAL A 16 -3.95 -6.74 -2.37
CA VAL A 16 -2.51 -6.88 -2.09
C VAL A 16 -1.90 -5.49 -1.94
N SER A 17 -0.92 -5.32 -1.05
CA SER A 17 -0.28 -4.04 -0.72
C SER A 17 1.23 -4.21 -0.57
N ASP A 18 1.96 -3.09 -0.64
CA ASP A 18 3.38 -2.97 -0.25
C ASP A 18 4.23 -4.02 -0.96
N ILE A 19 4.21 -3.95 -2.29
CA ILE A 19 4.85 -4.95 -3.15
C ILE A 19 6.38 -4.81 -3.12
N HIS A 20 6.87 -3.56 -3.12
CA HIS A 20 8.30 -3.23 -3.06
C HIS A 20 9.16 -4.17 -3.92
N GLU A 21 8.85 -4.20 -5.22
CA GLU A 21 9.66 -4.89 -6.23
C GLU A 21 9.73 -6.42 -6.07
N ASN A 22 8.97 -7.01 -5.14
CA ASN A 22 8.94 -8.44 -4.84
C ASN A 22 8.18 -9.23 -5.92
N TRP A 23 8.78 -9.28 -7.11
CA TRP A 23 8.23 -10.00 -8.26
C TRP A 23 8.06 -11.49 -7.98
N GLN A 24 8.95 -12.08 -7.17
CA GLN A 24 8.94 -13.50 -6.89
C GLN A 24 7.67 -13.94 -6.16
N ALA A 25 7.18 -13.11 -5.24
CA ALA A 25 5.88 -13.29 -4.61
C ALA A 25 4.74 -12.85 -5.55
N LEU A 26 4.84 -11.67 -6.17
CA LEU A 26 3.75 -11.08 -6.97
C LEU A 26 3.31 -12.00 -8.11
N LYS A 27 4.25 -12.60 -8.83
CA LYS A 27 3.94 -13.47 -9.98
C LYS A 27 3.07 -14.68 -9.61
N LYS A 28 3.06 -15.11 -8.34
CA LYS A 28 2.25 -16.22 -7.83
C LYS A 28 0.78 -15.85 -7.65
N ILE A 29 0.42 -14.56 -7.79
CA ILE A 29 -0.98 -14.12 -7.69
C ILE A 29 -1.86 -14.77 -8.78
N VAL A 30 -1.27 -15.12 -9.92
CA VAL A 30 -1.97 -15.78 -11.04
C VAL A 30 -2.36 -17.23 -10.73
N ASP A 31 -1.75 -17.83 -9.71
CA ASP A 31 -2.04 -19.19 -9.25
C ASP A 31 -3.22 -19.23 -8.27
N LEU A 32 -3.72 -18.06 -7.84
CA LEU A 32 -4.90 -17.99 -6.98
C LEU A 32 -6.14 -18.53 -7.73
N PRO A 33 -6.94 -19.41 -7.10
CA PRO A 33 -8.20 -19.90 -7.67
C PRO A 33 -9.17 -18.80 -8.09
N GLU A 34 -9.08 -17.62 -7.49
CA GLU A 34 -9.92 -16.45 -7.73
C GLU A 34 -9.43 -15.59 -8.90
N TYR A 35 -8.15 -15.71 -9.28
CA TYR A 35 -7.53 -14.88 -10.31
C TYR A 35 -8.19 -15.07 -11.69
N GLY A 36 -8.45 -13.95 -12.38
CA GLY A 36 -9.06 -13.94 -13.71
C GLY A 36 -10.56 -14.26 -13.76
N LYS A 37 -11.21 -14.52 -12.62
CA LYS A 37 -12.66 -14.70 -12.58
C LYS A 37 -13.38 -13.35 -12.70
N SER A 38 -14.43 -13.31 -13.52
CA SER A 38 -15.16 -12.07 -13.83
C SER A 38 -15.86 -11.42 -12.63
N ASP A 39 -16.11 -12.17 -11.57
CA ASP A 39 -16.73 -11.69 -10.33
C ASP A 39 -15.71 -11.25 -9.26
N TYR A 40 -14.41 -11.28 -9.58
CA TYR A 40 -13.32 -10.83 -8.72
C TYR A 40 -12.55 -9.68 -9.37
N THR A 41 -12.33 -8.60 -8.62
CA THR A 41 -11.48 -7.48 -9.00
C THR A 41 -10.17 -7.54 -8.22
N LEU A 42 -9.04 -7.53 -8.91
CA LEU A 42 -7.73 -7.37 -8.27
C LEU A 42 -7.51 -5.89 -7.94
N VAL A 43 -7.08 -5.60 -6.71
CA VAL A 43 -6.85 -4.24 -6.21
C VAL A 43 -5.47 -4.16 -5.57
N PHE A 44 -4.61 -3.31 -6.12
CA PHE A 44 -3.27 -3.02 -5.61
C PHE A 44 -3.30 -1.78 -4.72
N LEU A 45 -2.77 -1.88 -3.50
CA LEU A 45 -2.85 -0.83 -2.47
C LEU A 45 -1.60 0.05 -2.34
N GLY A 46 -0.81 0.17 -3.42
CA GLY A 46 0.37 1.04 -3.46
C GLY A 46 1.67 0.37 -3.02
N ASP A 47 2.72 1.19 -3.04
CA ASP A 47 4.12 0.87 -2.74
C ASP A 47 4.65 -0.24 -3.65
N TYR A 48 4.74 0.08 -4.95
CA TYR A 48 5.13 -0.86 -5.99
C TYR A 48 6.65 -1.03 -6.09
N THR A 49 7.38 0.06 -5.87
CA THR A 49 8.84 0.15 -5.95
C THR A 49 9.48 0.44 -4.59
N ASP A 50 10.79 0.65 -4.56
CA ASP A 50 11.58 1.03 -3.38
C ASP A 50 11.62 -0.03 -2.30
N ALA A 51 12.47 -1.03 -2.46
CA ALA A 51 12.75 -1.98 -1.39
C ALA A 51 14.11 -1.71 -0.77
N ASN A 52 14.27 -2.11 0.49
CA ASN A 52 15.58 -2.25 1.10
C ASN A 52 16.01 -3.72 1.04
N GLY A 53 17.18 -4.03 0.51
CA GLY A 53 17.78 -5.37 0.65
C GLY A 53 18.28 -6.00 -0.64
N SER A 54 19.02 -7.10 -0.49
CA SER A 54 20.07 -7.39 -1.47
C SER A 54 19.75 -8.34 -2.62
N ASN A 55 18.58 -9.01 -2.76
CA ASN A 55 18.53 -10.16 -3.69
C ASN A 55 17.24 -10.55 -4.43
N LEU A 56 16.10 -9.84 -4.34
CA LEU A 56 14.86 -10.32 -5.01
C LEU A 56 14.01 -9.21 -5.66
N HIS A 57 14.64 -8.08 -6.00
CA HIS A 57 13.95 -6.88 -6.46
C HIS A 57 13.97 -6.77 -7.99
N GLU A 58 12.79 -6.75 -8.59
CA GLU A 58 12.60 -6.66 -10.04
C GLU A 58 11.55 -5.58 -10.37
N PRO A 59 11.84 -4.28 -10.12
CA PRO A 59 10.86 -3.19 -10.20
C PRO A 59 10.19 -3.11 -11.56
N ILE A 60 10.96 -3.28 -12.65
CA ILE A 60 10.44 -3.23 -14.01
C ILE A 60 9.38 -4.31 -14.26
N LYS A 61 9.54 -5.52 -13.68
CA LYS A 61 8.53 -6.58 -13.83
C LYS A 61 7.26 -6.30 -13.03
N VAL A 62 7.42 -5.75 -11.82
CA VAL A 62 6.29 -5.32 -10.98
C VAL A 62 5.49 -4.21 -11.68
N ILE A 63 6.16 -3.14 -12.12
CA ILE A 63 5.56 -2.02 -12.84
C ILE A 63 4.78 -2.51 -14.07
N ASN A 64 5.43 -3.30 -14.93
CA ASN A 64 4.80 -3.81 -16.14
C ASN A 64 3.57 -4.69 -15.84
N PHE A 65 3.66 -5.55 -14.82
CA PHE A 65 2.54 -6.40 -14.43
C PHE A 65 1.36 -5.58 -13.94
N ILE A 66 1.57 -4.63 -13.02
CA ILE A 66 0.49 -3.81 -12.46
C ILE A 66 -0.18 -2.98 -13.55
N MET A 67 0.61 -2.31 -14.40
CA MET A 67 0.06 -1.54 -15.52
C MET A 67 -0.76 -2.42 -16.47
N ASP A 68 -0.29 -3.62 -16.80
CA ASP A 68 -1.03 -4.57 -17.64
C ASP A 68 -2.34 -5.02 -16.98
N GLN A 69 -2.31 -5.37 -15.70
CA GLN A 69 -3.50 -5.76 -14.95
C GLN A 69 -4.56 -4.65 -14.92
N VAL A 70 -4.14 -3.40 -14.73
CA VAL A 70 -5.07 -2.25 -14.73
C VAL A 70 -5.58 -1.96 -16.14
N LYS A 71 -4.67 -1.80 -17.12
CA LYS A 71 -5.02 -1.39 -18.50
C LYS A 71 -5.81 -2.45 -19.27
N ASN A 72 -5.51 -3.74 -19.06
CA ASN A 72 -6.02 -4.83 -19.89
C ASN A 72 -6.95 -5.81 -19.17
N HIS A 73 -6.95 -5.83 -17.83
CA HIS A 73 -7.68 -6.83 -17.05
C HIS A 73 -8.67 -6.25 -16.04
N GLY A 74 -8.82 -4.92 -15.98
CA GLY A 74 -9.78 -4.25 -15.10
C GLY A 74 -9.41 -4.33 -13.62
N ALA A 75 -8.13 -4.56 -13.30
CA ALA A 75 -7.62 -4.36 -11.95
C ALA A 75 -7.66 -2.87 -11.59
N LEU A 76 -7.62 -2.58 -10.29
CA LEU A 76 -7.54 -1.23 -9.77
C LEU A 76 -6.25 -1.05 -8.97
N ALA A 77 -5.78 0.18 -8.88
CA ALA A 77 -4.53 0.54 -8.22
C ALA A 77 -4.69 1.88 -7.50
N ILE A 78 -4.00 2.08 -6.39
CA ILE A 78 -3.89 3.37 -5.69
C ILE A 78 -2.42 3.73 -5.45
N HIS A 79 -2.14 4.99 -5.16
CA HIS A 79 -0.82 5.41 -4.69
C HIS A 79 -0.50 4.88 -3.29
N GLY A 80 0.72 4.37 -3.14
CA GLY A 80 1.43 4.37 -1.86
C GLY A 80 2.30 5.60 -1.70
N ASN A 81 3.00 5.72 -0.58
CA ASN A 81 3.89 6.86 -0.37
C ASN A 81 5.14 6.80 -1.24
N HIS A 82 5.65 5.61 -1.56
CA HIS A 82 6.79 5.43 -2.45
C HIS A 82 6.45 5.78 -3.90
N ASP A 83 5.25 5.41 -4.35
CA ASP A 83 4.77 5.76 -5.69
C ASP A 83 4.61 7.28 -5.84
N ASP A 84 4.05 7.95 -4.81
CA ASP A 84 3.87 9.40 -4.77
C ASP A 84 5.20 10.16 -4.73
N MET A 85 6.21 9.64 -4.03
CA MET A 85 7.57 10.19 -4.03
C MET A 85 8.24 10.10 -5.41
N LEU A 86 8.12 8.96 -6.08
CA LEU A 86 8.64 8.75 -7.44
C LEU A 86 7.94 9.66 -8.45
N TYR A 87 6.60 9.69 -8.43
CA TYR A 87 5.81 10.54 -9.31
C TYR A 87 6.09 12.03 -9.09
N GLY A 88 6.11 12.48 -7.83
CA GLY A 88 6.46 13.85 -7.46
C GLY A 88 7.83 14.26 -7.98
N THR A 89 8.82 13.38 -7.85
CA THR A 89 10.16 13.59 -8.42
C THR A 89 10.11 13.73 -9.95
N ALA A 90 9.34 12.88 -10.64
CA ALA A 90 9.19 12.93 -12.09
C ALA A 90 8.52 14.22 -12.60
N ILE A 91 7.72 14.91 -11.78
CA ILE A 91 7.15 16.23 -12.13
C ILE A 91 8.02 17.41 -11.63
N GLY A 92 9.06 17.15 -10.85
CA GLY A 92 10.01 18.15 -10.36
C GLY A 92 9.68 18.72 -8.98
N ASP A 93 8.96 17.98 -8.15
CA ASP A 93 8.73 18.34 -6.74
C ASP A 93 9.98 18.00 -5.91
N SER A 94 10.63 19.05 -5.37
CA SER A 94 11.85 18.92 -4.57
C SER A 94 11.63 18.25 -3.22
N ASP A 95 10.45 18.44 -2.61
CA ASP A 95 10.15 17.86 -1.30
C ASP A 95 9.94 16.34 -1.44
N LYS A 96 9.28 15.91 -2.52
CA LYS A 96 9.11 14.48 -2.84
C LYS A 96 10.44 13.81 -3.17
N PHE A 97 11.31 14.47 -3.94
CA PHE A 97 12.67 13.97 -4.20
C PHE A 97 13.50 13.85 -2.91
N PHE A 98 13.45 14.87 -2.04
CA PHE A 98 14.14 14.83 -0.75
C PHE A 98 13.61 13.72 0.16
N ASN A 99 12.29 13.54 0.22
CA ASN A 99 11.67 12.46 0.98
C ASN A 99 12.07 11.09 0.41
N TRP A 100 12.11 10.93 -0.90
CA TRP A 100 12.57 9.69 -1.53
C TRP A 100 14.02 9.38 -1.13
N GLY A 101 14.90 10.40 -1.09
CA GLY A 101 16.24 10.31 -0.54
C GLY A 101 16.31 9.70 0.85
N ASN A 102 15.45 10.17 1.76
CA ASN A 102 15.38 9.64 3.12
C ASN A 102 14.79 8.22 3.21
N ASN A 103 14.22 7.68 2.12
CA ASN A 103 13.54 6.40 2.06
C ASN A 103 14.17 5.44 1.03
N GLY A 104 15.47 5.61 0.72
CA GLY A 104 16.24 4.61 -0.03
C GLY A 104 16.30 4.81 -1.55
N ILE A 105 16.13 6.04 -2.06
CA ILE A 105 16.12 6.37 -3.50
C ILE A 105 17.25 5.72 -4.33
N LEU A 106 18.46 5.60 -3.76
CA LEU A 106 19.66 5.23 -4.51
C LEU A 106 19.57 3.83 -5.09
N GLU A 107 19.15 2.85 -4.28
CA GLU A 107 19.05 1.45 -4.72
C GLU A 107 17.99 1.30 -5.82
N THR A 108 16.83 1.95 -5.65
CA THR A 108 15.77 1.97 -6.67
C THR A 108 16.25 2.61 -7.96
N GLN A 109 16.95 3.74 -7.89
CA GLN A 109 17.49 4.40 -9.07
C GLN A 109 18.41 3.46 -9.84
N GLU A 110 19.31 2.73 -9.17
CA GLU A 110 20.18 1.74 -9.81
C GLU A 110 19.40 0.62 -10.48
N LEU A 111 18.38 0.06 -9.82
CA LEU A 111 17.53 -1.02 -10.34
C LEU A 111 16.63 -0.58 -11.51
N LEU A 112 16.22 0.68 -11.51
CA LEU A 112 15.56 1.35 -12.64
C LEU A 112 16.55 1.81 -13.72
N GLY A 113 17.85 1.53 -13.57
CA GLY A 113 18.87 1.94 -14.53
C GLY A 113 19.00 3.46 -14.69
N LEU A 114 18.63 4.23 -13.66
CA LEU A 114 18.83 5.67 -13.53
C LEU A 114 20.22 5.96 -12.97
N THR A 115 20.67 7.20 -13.10
CA THR A 115 21.89 7.66 -12.46
C THR A 115 21.62 7.92 -10.98
N ALA A 116 22.10 7.03 -10.11
CA ALA A 116 21.88 7.12 -8.67
C ALA A 116 22.42 8.42 -8.07
N ASN A 117 21.55 9.22 -7.46
CA ASN A 117 21.86 10.49 -6.81
C ASN A 117 20.71 10.99 -5.92
N GLU A 118 21.05 11.73 -4.86
CA GLU A 118 20.07 12.33 -3.92
C GLU A 118 20.08 13.88 -3.96
N VAL A 119 20.74 14.47 -4.96
CA VAL A 119 21.00 15.93 -4.98
C VAL A 119 20.57 16.61 -6.29
N ASN A 120 20.42 15.86 -7.38
CA ASN A 120 20.18 16.39 -8.72
C ASN A 120 18.81 15.93 -9.24
N ILE A 121 17.76 16.56 -8.73
CA ILE A 121 16.38 16.29 -9.14
C ILE A 121 16.20 16.39 -10.65
N GLU A 122 16.79 17.39 -11.32
CA GLU A 122 16.62 17.57 -12.77
C GLU A 122 17.17 16.39 -13.57
N LEU A 123 18.28 15.78 -13.14
CA LEU A 123 18.79 14.57 -13.77
C LEU A 123 17.80 13.41 -13.60
N THR A 124 17.40 13.13 -12.36
CA THR A 124 16.47 12.04 -12.03
C THR A 124 15.13 12.20 -12.76
N LYS A 125 14.57 13.42 -12.73
CA LYS A 125 13.35 13.80 -13.43
C LYS A 125 13.45 13.51 -14.92
N ASN A 126 14.51 13.97 -15.58
CA ASN A 126 14.67 13.79 -17.02
C ASN A 126 14.79 12.30 -17.37
N GLU A 127 15.58 11.53 -16.61
CA GLU A 127 15.72 10.09 -16.87
C GLU A 127 14.42 9.31 -16.61
N LEU A 128 13.66 9.64 -15.57
CA LEU A 128 12.35 9.05 -15.31
C LEU A 128 11.38 9.30 -16.47
N ASN A 129 11.30 10.54 -16.94
CA ASN A 129 10.41 10.89 -18.06
C ASN A 129 10.89 10.29 -19.39
N GLU A 130 12.21 10.12 -19.59
CA GLU A 130 12.75 9.51 -20.80
C GLU A 130 12.52 7.99 -20.84
N LYS A 131 12.72 7.30 -19.71
CA LYS A 131 12.72 5.82 -19.64
C LYS A 131 11.38 5.24 -19.22
N TYR A 132 10.58 5.99 -18.45
CA TYR A 132 9.39 5.50 -17.74
C TYR A 132 8.16 6.40 -17.90
N SER A 133 8.07 7.20 -18.97
CA SER A 133 6.92 8.09 -19.21
C SER A 133 5.57 7.40 -19.08
N GLU A 134 5.40 6.20 -19.63
CA GLU A 134 4.13 5.45 -19.53
C GLU A 134 3.76 5.07 -18.09
N TYR A 135 4.76 4.87 -17.22
CA TYR A 135 4.54 4.60 -15.81
C TYR A 135 4.22 5.90 -15.05
N ILE A 136 4.88 7.00 -15.40
CA ILE A 136 4.57 8.32 -14.83
C ILE A 136 3.14 8.75 -15.20
N ASP A 137 2.74 8.56 -16.45
CA ASP A 137 1.36 8.80 -16.90
C ASP A 137 0.36 7.90 -16.15
N PHE A 138 0.71 6.62 -15.94
CA PHE A 138 -0.11 5.71 -15.13
C PHE A 138 -0.26 6.21 -13.68
N LEU A 139 0.82 6.66 -13.05
CA LEU A 139 0.78 7.23 -11.70
C LEU A 139 -0.03 8.54 -11.65
N ASP A 140 -0.05 9.35 -12.73
CA ASP A 140 -0.91 10.54 -12.81
C ASP A 140 -2.42 10.20 -12.86
N GLU A 141 -2.76 8.99 -13.30
CA GLU A 141 -4.16 8.57 -13.51
C GLU A 141 -4.78 7.89 -12.29
N ILE A 142 -4.00 7.16 -11.49
CA ILE A 142 -4.53 6.36 -10.37
C ILE A 142 -4.90 7.23 -9.13
N PRO A 143 -5.95 6.86 -8.38
CA PRO A 143 -6.38 7.59 -7.18
C PRO A 143 -5.51 7.29 -5.95
N TYR A 144 -5.77 7.98 -4.83
CA TYR A 144 -5.15 7.68 -3.52
C TYR A 144 -6.00 6.74 -2.65
N ALA A 145 -7.27 6.58 -2.99
CA ALA A 145 -8.18 5.66 -2.33
C ALA A 145 -9.29 5.21 -3.30
N ILE A 146 -9.74 3.98 -3.13
CA ILE A 146 -10.89 3.41 -3.84
C ILE A 146 -11.95 3.05 -2.82
N GLU A 147 -13.20 3.32 -3.12
CA GLU A 147 -14.31 2.87 -2.28
C GLU A 147 -15.50 2.37 -3.09
N ASP A 148 -16.28 1.51 -2.44
CA ASP A 148 -17.65 1.21 -2.84
C ASP A 148 -18.59 1.45 -1.66
N GLN A 149 -19.87 1.05 -1.75
CA GLN A 149 -20.83 1.25 -0.66
C GLN A 149 -20.39 0.70 0.71
N LYS A 150 -19.64 -0.40 0.76
CA LYS A 150 -19.34 -1.17 1.99
C LYS A 150 -17.87 -1.15 2.39
N ARG A 151 -16.97 -0.89 1.45
CA ARG A 151 -15.52 -1.04 1.62
C ARG A 151 -14.77 0.23 1.23
N LEU A 152 -13.65 0.46 1.90
CA LEU A 152 -12.67 1.50 1.60
C LEU A 152 -11.29 0.84 1.51
N PHE A 153 -10.58 1.13 0.42
CA PHE A 153 -9.23 0.67 0.17
C PHE A 153 -8.33 1.91 0.10
N VAL A 154 -7.32 1.96 0.96
CA VAL A 154 -6.43 3.12 1.13
C VAL A 154 -5.06 2.62 1.54
N HIS A 155 -3.96 3.27 1.14
CA HIS A 155 -2.63 2.74 1.41
C HIS A 155 -2.28 2.71 2.91
N ALA A 156 -2.38 3.83 3.64
CA ALA A 156 -2.02 3.88 5.05
C ALA A 156 -3.21 3.96 6.01
N GLY A 157 -4.19 4.83 5.71
CA GLY A 157 -5.36 4.99 6.58
C GLY A 157 -6.13 6.28 6.36
N ILE A 158 -6.96 6.65 7.34
CA ILE A 158 -7.75 7.89 7.32
C ILE A 158 -7.57 8.69 8.60
N ASP A 159 -7.76 10.01 8.52
CA ASP A 159 -7.71 10.90 9.67
C ASP A 159 -9.05 10.90 10.42
N TRP A 160 -9.08 10.22 11.57
CA TRP A 160 -10.26 10.13 12.42
C TRP A 160 -10.74 11.46 13.02
N THR A 161 -9.93 12.52 12.95
CA THR A 161 -10.35 13.86 13.40
C THR A 161 -11.27 14.56 12.40
N LYS A 162 -11.39 14.02 11.17
CA LYS A 162 -12.28 14.54 10.14
C LYS A 162 -13.69 13.99 10.32
N ASN A 163 -14.69 14.87 10.16
CA ASN A 163 -16.10 14.46 10.19
C ASN A 163 -16.47 13.59 8.97
N ASN A 164 -15.89 13.93 7.81
CA ASN A 164 -15.94 13.11 6.61
C ASN A 164 -14.52 12.64 6.29
N TYR A 165 -14.31 11.34 6.16
CA TYR A 165 -12.98 10.79 5.84
C TYR A 165 -12.48 11.22 4.45
N HIS A 166 -13.37 11.65 3.54
CA HIS A 166 -12.96 12.28 2.28
C HIS A 166 -12.16 13.56 2.48
N ASP A 167 -12.20 14.19 3.66
CA ASP A 167 -11.40 15.38 4.00
C ASP A 167 -10.00 15.03 4.54
N THR A 168 -9.63 13.75 4.61
CA THR A 168 -8.27 13.30 4.93
C THR A 168 -7.29 13.86 3.90
N ALA A 169 -6.18 14.45 4.35
CA ALA A 169 -5.15 14.95 3.44
C ALA A 169 -4.48 13.79 2.69
N VAL A 170 -3.99 14.03 1.47
CA VAL A 170 -3.25 13.00 0.70
C VAL A 170 -2.09 12.44 1.52
N GLU A 171 -1.32 13.31 2.17
CA GLU A 171 -0.23 12.90 3.05
C GLU A 171 -0.69 11.92 4.14
N ASP A 172 -1.85 12.13 4.75
CA ASP A 172 -2.38 11.20 5.75
C ASP A 172 -2.87 9.89 5.10
N LEU A 173 -3.45 9.92 3.89
CA LEU A 173 -3.90 8.70 3.21
C LEU A 173 -2.77 7.71 2.94
N ILE A 174 -1.54 8.22 2.76
CA ILE A 174 -0.37 7.41 2.39
C ILE A 174 0.72 7.34 3.48
N TRP A 175 0.67 8.16 4.54
CA TRP A 175 1.69 8.13 5.61
C TRP A 175 1.14 7.94 7.03
N ILE A 176 -0.17 7.98 7.26
CA ILE A 176 -0.68 7.95 8.63
C ILE A 176 -0.39 6.61 9.30
N ARG A 177 0.12 6.66 10.54
CA ARG A 177 0.46 5.47 11.32
C ARG A 177 -0.28 5.46 12.66
N GLU A 178 0.36 5.89 13.74
CA GLU A 178 -0.15 5.74 15.11
C GLU A 178 -1.55 6.36 15.29
N LYS A 179 -1.79 7.53 14.73
CA LYS A 179 -3.09 8.23 14.82
C LYS A 179 -4.21 7.44 14.17
N TYR A 180 -3.93 6.64 13.14
CA TYR A 180 -4.92 5.78 12.50
C TYR A 180 -5.20 4.55 13.36
N PHE A 181 -4.16 3.90 13.90
CA PHE A 181 -4.34 2.65 14.63
C PHE A 181 -4.94 2.84 16.01
N PHE A 182 -4.63 3.93 16.70
CA PHE A 182 -4.79 4.01 18.15
C PHE A 182 -5.63 5.18 18.65
N SER A 183 -6.38 4.92 19.71
CA SER A 183 -7.15 5.96 20.42
C SER A 183 -6.30 6.84 21.33
N ASN A 184 -5.17 6.33 21.86
CA ASN A 184 -4.24 7.10 22.67
C ASN A 184 -2.80 7.02 22.09
N PHE A 185 -2.65 7.56 20.88
CA PHE A 185 -1.38 7.57 20.15
C PHE A 185 -0.20 8.19 20.93
N SER A 186 -0.44 9.03 21.93
CA SER A 186 0.62 9.63 22.75
C SER A 186 1.43 8.63 23.58
N ALA A 187 0.87 7.43 23.83
CA ALA A 187 1.49 6.35 24.57
C ALA A 187 1.91 5.15 23.67
N ALA A 188 1.56 5.17 22.38
CA ALA A 188 1.83 4.10 21.45
C ALA A 188 3.06 4.44 20.59
N SER A 189 4.08 3.59 20.64
CA SER A 189 5.20 3.64 19.69
C SER A 189 5.16 2.37 18.85
N LEU A 190 5.10 2.50 17.53
CA LEU A 190 5.22 1.34 16.63
C LEU A 190 6.60 0.66 16.75
N TYR A 191 7.61 1.38 17.22
CA TYR A 191 9.00 0.93 17.29
C TYR A 191 9.32 0.03 18.50
N ASP A 192 8.36 -0.27 19.37
CA ASP A 192 8.47 -1.33 20.39
C ASP A 192 7.22 -2.24 20.37
N PRO A 193 7.09 -3.10 19.32
CA PRO A 193 5.88 -3.90 19.10
C PRO A 193 5.66 -4.93 20.22
N VAL A 194 6.70 -5.33 20.96
CA VAL A 194 6.60 -6.24 22.09
C VAL A 194 5.94 -5.57 23.30
N LYS A 195 6.25 -4.30 23.57
CA LYS A 195 5.60 -3.54 24.65
C LYS A 195 4.27 -2.92 24.26
N ARG A 196 4.00 -2.78 22.95
CA ARG A 196 2.76 -2.17 22.43
C ARG A 196 1.47 -2.75 23.03
N PRO A 197 1.22 -4.09 23.06
CA PRO A 197 0.00 -4.66 23.64
C PRO A 197 -0.20 -4.34 25.13
N ILE A 198 0.87 -3.92 25.81
CA ILE A 198 0.88 -3.58 27.24
C ILE A 198 0.46 -2.12 27.43
N VAL A 199 0.86 -1.22 26.52
CA VAL A 199 0.64 0.24 26.63
C VAL A 199 -0.64 0.72 25.97
N ASP A 200 -1.08 0.09 24.87
CA ASP A 200 -2.30 0.48 24.17
C ASP A 200 -3.20 -0.74 23.89
N LYS A 201 -4.29 -0.84 24.65
CA LYS A 201 -5.16 -2.02 24.68
C LYS A 201 -6.33 -1.94 23.71
N ALA A 202 -6.52 -0.81 23.03
CA ALA A 202 -7.70 -0.60 22.19
C ALA A 202 -7.37 0.10 20.87
N TRP A 203 -7.69 -0.58 19.77
CA TRP A 203 -7.73 0.01 18.44
C TRP A 203 -8.63 1.24 18.41
N HIS A 204 -8.29 2.24 17.60
CA HIS A 204 -9.20 3.35 17.32
C HIS A 204 -10.53 2.81 16.77
N ARG A 205 -11.64 3.40 17.20
CA ARG A 205 -12.97 3.04 16.70
C ARG A 205 -13.10 3.43 15.23
N ASN A 206 -13.64 2.52 14.40
CA ASN A 206 -13.91 2.82 13.01
C ASN A 206 -15.23 3.61 12.88
N THR A 207 -15.14 4.89 12.53
CA THR A 207 -16.30 5.79 12.36
C THR A 207 -16.77 5.93 10.91
N SER A 208 -16.13 5.23 9.96
CA SER A 208 -16.46 5.33 8.52
C SER A 208 -17.73 4.58 8.11
N ASN A 209 -18.19 3.63 8.94
CA ASN A 209 -19.22 2.62 8.61
C ASN A 209 -18.87 1.73 7.40
N LYS A 210 -17.57 1.59 7.09
CA LYS A 210 -17.05 0.69 6.04
C LYS A 210 -16.03 -0.27 6.61
N VAL A 211 -15.87 -1.41 5.95
CA VAL A 211 -14.66 -2.24 6.10
C VAL A 211 -13.50 -1.49 5.44
N ILE A 212 -12.40 -1.29 6.16
CA ILE A 212 -11.22 -0.61 5.61
C ILE A 212 -10.11 -1.63 5.40
N VAL A 213 -9.40 -1.55 4.28
CA VAL A 213 -8.18 -2.34 4.04
C VAL A 213 -7.04 -1.38 3.71
N ALA A 214 -5.93 -1.54 4.41
CA ALA A 214 -4.71 -0.75 4.28
C ALA A 214 -3.45 -1.63 4.35
N GLY A 215 -2.31 -1.03 4.04
CA GLY A 215 -0.97 -1.56 4.22
C GLY A 215 -0.07 -0.50 4.88
N HIS A 216 1.05 -0.13 4.25
CA HIS A 216 2.03 0.90 4.68
C HIS A 216 2.83 0.59 5.95
N THR A 217 2.17 -0.01 6.94
CA THR A 217 2.77 -0.38 8.22
C THR A 217 2.99 -1.87 8.28
N PRO A 218 4.26 -2.34 8.16
CA PRO A 218 4.55 -3.76 8.21
C PRO A 218 3.87 -4.36 9.42
N SER A 219 3.02 -5.36 9.17
CA SER A 219 2.09 -5.86 10.16
C SER A 219 2.77 -6.45 11.40
N TYR A 220 4.08 -6.74 11.35
CA TYR A 220 4.94 -7.00 12.52
C TYR A 220 4.87 -5.88 13.56
N PHE A 221 4.86 -4.61 13.16
CA PHE A 221 4.73 -3.49 14.10
C PHE A 221 3.37 -3.47 14.81
N LEU A 222 2.36 -4.14 14.23
CA LEU A 222 1.02 -4.27 14.79
C LEU A 222 0.83 -5.54 15.63
N SER A 223 1.42 -6.65 15.20
CA SER A 223 1.20 -7.99 15.75
C SER A 223 2.35 -8.50 16.64
N ALA A 224 3.54 -7.91 16.51
CA ALA A 224 4.81 -8.46 17.00
C ALA A 224 5.17 -9.85 16.43
N ASP A 225 4.52 -10.28 15.34
CA ASP A 225 4.76 -11.55 14.67
C ASP A 225 5.67 -11.35 13.44
N GLN A 226 6.84 -11.98 13.46
CA GLN A 226 7.86 -11.85 12.40
C GLN A 226 7.37 -12.36 11.05
N SER A 227 6.28 -13.13 11.01
CA SER A 227 5.66 -13.53 9.75
C SER A 227 4.80 -12.44 9.12
N ASN A 228 4.73 -11.21 9.65
CA ASN A 228 3.89 -10.12 9.11
C ASN A 228 2.49 -10.60 8.69
N PRO A 229 1.68 -11.18 9.61
CA PRO A 229 0.36 -11.68 9.26
C PRO A 229 -0.62 -10.53 9.07
N ILE A 230 -1.66 -10.73 8.25
CA ILE A 230 -2.79 -9.79 8.15
C ILE A 230 -3.39 -9.54 9.55
N VAL A 231 -3.44 -8.27 9.95
CA VAL A 231 -4.01 -7.85 11.23
C VAL A 231 -5.42 -7.31 11.03
N GLU A 232 -6.41 -8.01 11.60
CA GLU A 232 -7.77 -7.49 11.72
C GLU A 232 -7.89 -6.66 13.01
N MET A 233 -8.31 -5.41 12.87
CA MET A 233 -8.44 -4.43 13.94
C MET A 233 -9.91 -4.07 14.15
N ARG A 234 -10.36 -4.19 15.40
CA ARG A 234 -11.68 -3.75 15.87
C ARG A 234 -11.58 -3.16 17.25
N ASN A 235 -12.20 -2.01 17.49
CA ASN A 235 -12.31 -1.47 18.84
C ASN A 235 -13.17 -2.35 19.75
N ASN A 236 -14.23 -2.96 19.22
CA ASN A 236 -15.11 -3.91 19.91
C ASN A 236 -15.88 -4.78 18.89
N GLN A 237 -16.70 -5.73 19.36
CA GLN A 237 -17.42 -6.68 18.50
C GLN A 237 -18.41 -6.03 17.50
N ASN A 238 -18.88 -4.81 17.76
CA ASN A 238 -19.80 -4.08 16.89
C ASN A 238 -19.07 -3.12 15.94
N ASP A 239 -17.75 -3.03 16.02
CA ASP A 239 -16.94 -2.16 15.17
C ASP A 239 -16.74 -2.77 13.78
N PHE A 240 -16.78 -1.95 12.73
CA PHE A 240 -16.44 -2.42 11.40
C PHE A 240 -14.94 -2.74 11.32
N PRO A 241 -14.56 -3.90 10.77
CA PRO A 241 -13.16 -4.31 10.74
C PRO A 241 -12.33 -3.36 9.90
N ARG A 242 -11.10 -3.16 10.35
CA ARG A 242 -10.02 -2.59 9.54
C ARG A 242 -8.96 -3.68 9.39
N TYR A 243 -8.44 -3.86 8.19
CA TYR A 243 -7.41 -4.83 7.89
C TYR A 243 -6.12 -4.09 7.53
N ASP A 244 -5.02 -4.50 8.13
CA ASP A 244 -3.68 -4.16 7.66
C ASP A 244 -3.08 -5.41 6.99
N ILE A 245 -2.70 -5.28 5.73
CA ILE A 245 -2.23 -6.37 4.87
C ILE A 245 -0.78 -6.18 4.42
N ASP A 246 0.00 -5.26 5.01
CA ASP A 246 1.42 -5.14 4.66
C ASP A 246 2.19 -6.38 5.14
N GLY A 247 2.69 -7.15 4.17
CA GLY A 247 3.45 -8.40 4.37
C GLY A 247 4.92 -8.20 4.72
N GLY A 248 5.39 -6.95 4.72
CA GLY A 248 6.75 -6.55 5.05
C GLY A 248 7.75 -6.76 3.92
N SER A 249 7.32 -6.75 2.65
CA SER A 249 8.22 -6.95 1.50
C SER A 249 9.29 -5.85 1.36
N HIS A 250 9.08 -4.68 1.96
CA HIS A 250 10.11 -3.63 2.05
C HIS A 250 11.34 -4.03 2.89
N SER A 251 11.20 -4.97 3.83
CA SER A 251 12.20 -5.23 4.87
C SER A 251 13.11 -6.42 4.55
N ALA A 252 14.40 -6.16 4.34
CA ALA A 252 15.43 -7.18 4.05
C ALA A 252 15.59 -8.32 5.07
N ASP A 253 15.20 -8.09 6.33
CA ASP A 253 15.44 -8.99 7.47
C ASP A 253 14.29 -10.00 7.72
N ILE A 254 13.21 -9.91 6.96
CA ILE A 254 12.00 -10.74 7.14
C ILE A 254 11.69 -11.48 5.84
N GLU A 255 11.05 -12.65 5.94
CA GLU A 255 10.58 -13.40 4.77
C GLU A 255 9.74 -12.51 3.85
N ALA A 256 10.32 -12.10 2.72
CA ALA A 256 9.68 -11.23 1.75
C ALA A 256 8.46 -11.94 1.17
N ALA A 257 7.27 -11.45 1.51
CA ALA A 257 6.01 -12.04 1.12
C ALA A 257 4.92 -10.98 0.95
N LEU A 258 3.90 -11.35 0.20
CA LEU A 258 2.70 -10.55 0.00
C LEU A 258 1.53 -11.23 0.67
N ASN A 259 0.86 -10.51 1.56
CA ASN A 259 -0.42 -10.96 2.08
C ASN A 259 -1.52 -10.68 1.06
N ILE A 260 -2.42 -11.64 0.91
CA ILE A 260 -3.60 -11.53 0.06
C ILE A 260 -4.84 -11.58 0.95
N LEU A 261 -5.70 -10.57 0.83
CA LEU A 261 -7.02 -10.57 1.48
C LEU A 261 -8.11 -10.61 0.41
N ILE A 262 -9.04 -11.56 0.55
CA ILE A 262 -10.17 -11.70 -0.37
C ILE A 262 -11.46 -11.42 0.36
N LEU A 263 -12.20 -10.40 -0.09
CA LEU A 263 -13.46 -9.96 0.52
C LEU A 263 -14.64 -10.11 -0.44
N ASP A 264 -15.81 -10.47 0.09
CA ASP A 264 -17.07 -10.35 -0.64
C ASP A 264 -17.61 -8.91 -0.62
N LYS A 265 -18.70 -8.67 -1.36
CA LYS A 265 -19.32 -7.35 -1.54
C LYS A 265 -19.82 -6.68 -0.27
N GLU A 266 -20.03 -7.44 0.80
CA GLU A 266 -20.42 -6.92 2.11
C GLU A 266 -19.21 -6.63 3.00
N GLY A 267 -17.99 -6.86 2.49
CA GLY A 267 -16.73 -6.72 3.21
C GLY A 267 -16.43 -7.90 4.13
N LYS A 268 -17.11 -9.05 3.95
CA LYS A 268 -16.79 -10.26 4.71
C LYS A 268 -15.62 -10.97 4.06
N GLU A 269 -14.67 -11.40 4.89
CA GLU A 269 -13.56 -12.23 4.43
C GLU A 269 -14.05 -13.58 3.88
N ILE A 270 -13.65 -13.83 2.64
CA ILE A 270 -13.80 -15.12 1.96
C ILE A 270 -12.59 -15.99 2.29
N ARG A 271 -11.39 -15.42 2.15
CA ARG A 271 -10.11 -16.10 2.30
C ARG A 271 -9.00 -15.09 2.53
N ARG A 272 -7.96 -15.52 3.23
CA ARG A 272 -6.63 -14.88 3.23
C ARG A 272 -5.57 -15.88 2.78
N ASP A 273 -4.51 -15.36 2.18
CA ASP A 273 -3.36 -16.15 1.73
C ASP A 273 -2.05 -15.36 1.92
N ARG A 274 -0.91 -16.04 1.78
CA ARG A 274 0.42 -15.45 1.84
C ARG A 274 1.28 -15.99 0.70
N LEU A 275 1.66 -15.10 -0.21
CA LEU A 275 2.55 -15.41 -1.34
C LEU A 275 3.99 -15.15 -0.92
N LEU A 276 4.76 -16.21 -0.71
CA LEU A 276 6.19 -16.12 -0.40
C LEU A 276 6.98 -15.85 -1.69
N ALA A 277 8.14 -15.20 -1.61
CA ALA A 277 9.08 -15.09 -2.73
C ALA A 277 9.59 -16.47 -3.19
#